data_AF-A0A6S7HSK0-F1
#
_entry.id   AF-A0A6S7HSK0-F1
#
_cell.length_a   1.000
_cell.length_b   1.000
_cell.length_c   1.000
_cell.angle_alpha   90.00
_cell.angle_beta   90.00
_cell.angle_gamma   90.00
#
_symmetry.space_group_name_H-M   'P 1'
#
loop_
_entity.id
_entity.type
_entity.pdbx_description
1 polymer ?
#
loop_
_entity_poly.entity_id
_entity_poly.type
_entity_poly.pdbx_seq_one_letter_code
_entity_poly.pdbx_strand_id
1 'polypeptide(L)'
;MEEKSEHLALSERKKQTDNEDQQDMQDTSATQNLVDSTDHFSWEEQGCLCSFVPKRYMVTFLAMFGFFNAYALRVNLSVAMVAMVNNVTKFGHSLETEDVAEFNWDTKLQGLVLGSFFFGYITTQIPGGFLASKYGGKSLFGGGILLASILTMLTPVATRRSVSWLIALRILEGIAQGVIYSSNHAVMSRWAPVLERSKMVALSTSGAFIGTLFTMPVSGILVKMYGWPAVFYFFGILGILWSCLWFFMVTNSPREHPKISRKELNYIERSLKGESETEVGT
;
A
#
# COMPACT_ATOMS: atom_id res chain seq x y z
N MET A 1 -26.75 -47.18 -68.25
CA MET A 1 -25.59 -47.20 -67.34
C MET A 1 -25.46 -45.89 -66.56
N GLU A 2 -25.82 -44.75 -67.14
CA GLU A 2 -25.87 -43.42 -66.49
C GLU A 2 -26.76 -43.32 -65.25
N GLU A 3 -27.94 -43.94 -65.27
CA GLU A 3 -28.92 -43.81 -64.17
C GLU A 3 -28.45 -44.45 -62.85
N LYS A 4 -27.63 -45.51 -62.93
CA LYS A 4 -27.02 -46.16 -61.75
C LYS A 4 -25.88 -45.34 -61.16
N SER A 5 -25.12 -44.59 -61.98
CA SER A 5 -24.05 -43.73 -61.48
C SER A 5 -24.57 -42.49 -60.76
N GLU A 6 -25.67 -41.90 -61.24
CA GLU A 6 -26.30 -40.76 -60.55
C GLU A 6 -26.92 -41.18 -59.21
N HIS A 7 -27.55 -42.35 -59.15
CA HIS A 7 -28.11 -42.88 -57.90
C HIS A 7 -27.03 -43.19 -56.85
N LEU A 8 -25.83 -43.63 -57.28
CA LEU A 8 -24.71 -43.86 -56.39
C LEU A 8 -24.15 -42.53 -55.86
N ALA A 9 -23.98 -41.53 -56.73
CA ALA A 9 -23.50 -40.20 -56.35
C ALA A 9 -24.47 -39.46 -55.41
N LEU A 10 -25.78 -39.62 -55.60
CA LEU A 10 -26.80 -39.11 -54.68
C LEU A 10 -26.76 -39.81 -53.32
N SER A 11 -26.47 -41.12 -53.30
CA SER A 11 -26.33 -41.87 -52.04
C SER A 11 -25.08 -41.48 -51.24
N GLU A 12 -23.99 -41.16 -51.92
CA GLU A 12 -22.74 -40.71 -51.29
C GLU A 12 -22.86 -39.29 -50.74
N ARG A 13 -23.50 -38.37 -51.48
CA ARG A 13 -23.79 -37.02 -50.97
C ARG A 13 -24.66 -37.08 -49.72
N LYS A 14 -25.70 -37.92 -49.72
CA LYS A 14 -26.59 -38.05 -48.57
C LYS A 14 -25.85 -38.57 -47.33
N LYS A 15 -24.98 -39.58 -47.50
CA LYS A 15 -24.11 -40.07 -46.40
C LYS A 15 -23.15 -39.00 -45.88
N GLN A 16 -22.68 -38.11 -46.75
CA GLN A 16 -21.77 -37.06 -46.35
C GLN A 16 -22.48 -35.96 -45.56
N THR A 17 -23.68 -35.57 -45.99
CA THR A 17 -24.53 -34.62 -45.25
C THR A 17 -24.94 -35.19 -43.89
N ASP A 18 -25.33 -36.48 -43.83
CA ASP A 18 -25.71 -37.14 -42.58
C ASP A 18 -24.53 -37.20 -41.57
N ASN A 19 -23.29 -37.31 -42.06
CA ASN A 19 -22.09 -37.28 -41.21
C ASN A 19 -21.75 -35.86 -40.71
N GLU A 20 -21.91 -34.83 -41.55
CA GLU A 20 -21.72 -33.43 -41.16
C GLU A 20 -22.75 -33.01 -40.08
N ASP A 21 -24.01 -33.41 -40.25
CA ASP A 21 -25.08 -33.17 -39.26
C ASP A 21 -24.82 -33.87 -37.91
N GLN A 22 -24.23 -35.08 -37.93
CA GLN A 22 -23.83 -35.79 -36.71
C GLN A 22 -22.64 -35.12 -36.00
N GLN A 23 -21.70 -34.56 -36.76
CA GLN A 23 -20.55 -33.83 -36.24
C GLN A 23 -20.99 -32.52 -35.56
N ASP A 24 -21.87 -31.74 -36.20
CA ASP A 24 -22.41 -30.49 -35.65
C ASP A 24 -23.24 -30.72 -34.38
N MET A 25 -23.97 -31.84 -34.30
CA MET A 25 -24.75 -32.21 -33.12
C MET A 25 -23.85 -32.60 -31.94
N GLN A 26 -22.69 -33.23 -32.19
CA GLN A 26 -21.67 -33.52 -31.18
C GLN A 26 -20.96 -32.24 -30.69
N ASP A 27 -20.64 -31.30 -31.58
CA ASP A 27 -20.00 -30.04 -31.20
C ASP A 27 -20.96 -29.12 -30.42
N THR A 28 -22.24 -29.11 -30.78
CA THR A 28 -23.27 -28.36 -30.04
C THR A 28 -23.44 -28.91 -28.62
N SER A 29 -23.46 -30.24 -28.46
CA SER A 29 -23.58 -30.86 -27.14
C SER A 29 -22.30 -30.74 -26.29
N ALA A 30 -21.11 -30.76 -26.90
CA ALA A 30 -19.85 -30.44 -26.22
C ALA A 30 -19.81 -28.98 -25.73
N THR A 31 -20.30 -28.04 -26.55
CA THR A 31 -20.40 -26.62 -26.19
C THR A 31 -21.42 -26.40 -25.07
N GLN A 32 -22.55 -27.11 -25.10
CA GLN A 32 -23.56 -27.07 -24.05
C GLN A 32 -23.01 -27.55 -22.70
N ASN A 33 -22.22 -28.63 -22.70
CA ASN A 33 -21.57 -29.14 -21.48
C ASN A 33 -20.51 -28.18 -20.91
N LEU A 34 -19.81 -27.41 -21.76
CA LEU A 34 -18.88 -26.37 -21.31
C LEU A 34 -19.60 -25.18 -20.68
N VAL A 35 -20.77 -24.79 -21.21
CA VAL A 35 -21.61 -23.73 -20.65
C VAL A 35 -22.29 -24.17 -19.34
N ASP A 36 -22.72 -25.42 -19.24
CA ASP A 36 -23.34 -25.97 -18.02
C ASP A 36 -22.31 -26.15 -16.87
N SER A 37 -21.04 -26.34 -17.23
CA SER A 37 -19.91 -26.33 -16.27
C SER A 37 -19.66 -24.94 -15.66
N THR A 38 -20.14 -23.86 -16.30
CA THR A 38 -20.00 -22.49 -15.82
C THR A 38 -21.17 -21.98 -14.97
N ASP A 39 -22.31 -22.70 -14.92
CA ASP A 39 -23.55 -22.21 -14.28
C ASP A 39 -24.07 -23.01 -13.06
N HIS A 40 -23.32 -23.98 -12.55
CA HIS A 40 -23.56 -24.51 -11.20
C HIS A 40 -22.99 -23.59 -10.11
N PHE A 41 -23.47 -22.35 -10.09
CA PHE A 41 -23.39 -21.46 -8.93
C PHE A 41 -24.41 -21.92 -7.89
N SER A 42 -23.99 -22.90 -7.08
CA SER A 42 -24.73 -23.36 -5.91
C SER A 42 -24.78 -22.25 -4.85
N TRP A 43 -25.96 -21.67 -4.65
CA TRP A 43 -26.28 -20.70 -3.60
C TRP A 43 -26.27 -21.31 -2.17
N GLU A 44 -25.68 -22.48 -1.97
CA GLU A 44 -25.79 -23.31 -0.76
C GLU A 44 -24.55 -23.30 0.15
N GLU A 45 -23.94 -22.13 0.35
CA GLU A 45 -23.07 -21.91 1.51
C GLU A 45 -23.29 -20.53 2.12
N GLN A 46 -24.51 -20.32 2.63
CA GLN A 46 -24.77 -19.37 3.71
C GLN A 46 -24.34 -20.01 5.03
N GLY A 47 -23.06 -19.81 5.38
CA GLY A 47 -22.47 -20.19 6.66
C GLY A 47 -21.62 -19.05 7.22
N CYS A 48 -22.10 -18.46 8.31
CA CYS A 48 -21.50 -17.48 9.23
C CYS A 48 -21.57 -15.98 8.85
N LEU A 49 -22.59 -15.33 9.42
CA LEU A 49 -22.91 -13.90 9.39
C LEU A 49 -21.90 -12.97 10.11
N CYS A 50 -20.65 -13.38 10.31
CA CYS A 50 -19.63 -12.61 11.05
C CYS A 50 -18.41 -12.18 10.20
N SER A 51 -18.49 -12.25 8.86
CA SER A 51 -17.41 -11.83 7.95
C SER A 51 -17.85 -10.72 6.99
N PHE A 52 -18.33 -9.60 7.52
CA PHE A 52 -18.90 -8.52 6.69
C PHE A 52 -17.85 -7.71 5.90
N VAL A 53 -16.55 -7.85 6.20
CA VAL A 53 -15.48 -7.13 5.49
C VAL A 53 -14.37 -8.10 5.06
N PRO A 54 -14.11 -8.24 3.74
CA PRO A 54 -12.97 -8.98 3.22
C PRO A 54 -11.64 -8.51 3.85
N LYS A 55 -10.78 -9.46 4.23
CA LYS A 55 -9.52 -9.17 4.92
C LYS A 55 -8.57 -8.33 4.05
N ARG A 56 -8.68 -8.41 2.73
CA ARG A 56 -7.95 -7.53 1.80
C ARG A 56 -8.18 -6.04 2.08
N TYR A 57 -9.41 -5.62 2.38
CA TYR A 57 -9.70 -4.21 2.67
C TYR A 57 -9.13 -3.79 4.02
N MET A 58 -9.10 -4.68 5.01
CA MET A 58 -8.44 -4.43 6.30
C MET A 58 -6.94 -4.13 6.09
N VAL A 59 -6.24 -4.92 5.27
CA VAL A 59 -4.82 -4.67 4.93
C VAL A 59 -4.66 -3.35 4.21
N THR A 60 -5.55 -3.02 3.27
CA THR A 60 -5.52 -1.74 2.54
C THR A 60 -5.75 -0.54 3.45
N PHE A 61 -6.72 -0.61 4.37
CA PHE A 61 -6.96 0.46 5.34
C PHE A 61 -5.79 0.61 6.32
N LEU A 62 -5.19 -0.50 6.77
CA LEU A 62 -3.98 -0.43 7.60
C LEU A 62 -2.82 0.21 6.83
N ALA A 63 -2.64 -0.14 5.55
CA ALA A 63 -1.63 0.47 4.69
C ALA A 63 -1.89 1.97 4.46
N MET A 64 -3.17 2.38 4.35
CA MET A 64 -3.57 3.79 4.29
C MET A 64 -3.14 4.54 5.56
N PHE A 65 -3.38 3.98 6.75
CA PHE A 65 -2.86 4.55 7.99
C PHE A 65 -1.32 4.50 8.08
N GLY A 66 -0.68 3.56 7.41
CA GLY A 66 0.78 3.52 7.26
C GLY A 66 1.31 4.71 6.47
N PHE A 67 0.72 4.98 5.30
CA PHE A 67 1.05 6.17 4.51
C PHE A 67 0.72 7.47 5.23
N PHE A 68 -0.38 7.52 5.99
CA PHE A 68 -0.70 8.63 6.87
C PHE A 68 0.46 8.91 7.83
N ASN A 69 0.91 7.89 8.57
CA ASN A 69 2.02 8.05 9.51
C ASN A 69 3.33 8.42 8.82
N ALA A 70 3.66 7.78 7.69
CA ALA A 70 4.87 8.08 6.94
C ALA A 70 4.93 9.57 6.53
N TYR A 71 3.83 10.11 6.01
CA TYR A 71 3.76 11.51 5.61
C TYR A 71 3.67 12.47 6.81
N ALA A 72 3.04 12.06 7.91
CA ALA A 72 3.05 12.83 9.13
C ALA A 72 4.48 13.01 9.69
N LEU A 73 5.24 11.91 9.72
CA LEU A 73 6.66 11.92 10.12
C LEU A 73 7.54 12.74 9.18
N ARG A 74 7.19 12.82 7.89
CA ARG A 74 7.93 13.62 6.90
C ARG A 74 7.68 15.12 7.05
N VAL A 75 6.41 15.52 7.26
CA VAL A 75 5.99 16.92 7.23
C VAL A 75 6.17 17.62 8.58
N ASN A 76 6.26 16.87 9.67
CA ASN A 76 6.37 17.42 11.03
C ASN A 76 7.49 18.47 11.20
N LEU A 77 8.65 18.24 10.59
CA LEU A 77 9.82 19.12 10.73
C LEU A 77 9.61 20.45 10.04
N SER A 78 8.95 20.50 8.88
CA SER A 78 8.71 21.76 8.17
C SER A 78 7.91 22.73 9.03
N VAL A 79 6.93 22.24 9.78
CA VAL A 79 6.13 23.06 10.71
C VAL A 79 6.93 23.39 11.98
N ALA A 80 7.61 22.39 12.57
CA ALA A 80 8.41 22.60 13.76
C ALA A 80 9.57 23.58 13.53
N MET A 81 10.15 23.61 12.31
CA MET A 81 11.25 24.50 11.96
C MET A 81 10.88 25.98 12.06
N VAL A 82 9.64 26.32 11.69
CA VAL A 82 9.14 27.69 11.84
C VAL A 82 9.17 28.11 13.30
N ALA A 83 8.85 27.21 14.22
CA ALA A 83 8.85 27.46 15.66
C ALA A 83 10.25 27.38 16.30
N MET A 84 11.19 26.66 15.67
CA MET A 84 12.56 26.55 16.16
C MET A 84 13.41 27.79 15.87
N VAL A 85 13.13 28.48 14.75
CA VAL A 85 14.02 29.52 14.20
C VAL A 85 13.41 30.92 14.20
N ASN A 86 12.08 31.06 14.22
CA ASN A 86 11.44 32.38 14.28
C ASN A 86 10.99 32.70 15.70
N ASN A 87 11.12 33.97 16.10
CA ASN A 87 10.47 34.47 17.30
C ASN A 87 8.95 34.43 17.07
N VAL A 88 8.22 33.80 17.99
CA VAL A 88 6.77 33.71 17.91
C VAL A 88 6.19 34.57 19.03
N THR A 89 5.57 35.69 18.67
CA THR A 89 4.82 36.52 19.63
C THR A 89 3.47 35.85 19.88
N LYS A 90 3.24 35.40 21.12
CA LYS A 90 1.93 34.86 21.53
C LYS A 90 1.08 35.99 22.09
N PHE A 91 -0.09 36.24 21.49
CA PHE A 91 -1.12 37.11 22.07
C PHE A 91 -2.00 36.28 23.01
N GLY A 92 -1.71 36.33 24.31
CA GLY A 92 -2.56 35.82 25.38
C GLY A 92 -3.15 36.97 26.20
N HIS A 93 -4.39 36.84 26.66
CA HIS A 93 -5.18 37.81 27.46
C HIS A 93 -4.36 38.84 28.27
N SER A 94 -3.93 39.93 27.62
CA SER A 94 -3.24 41.11 28.20
C SER A 94 -1.73 41.02 28.47
N LEU A 95 -1.04 39.93 28.10
CA LEU A 95 0.41 39.81 28.26
C LEU A 95 1.06 39.30 26.96
N GLU A 96 1.90 40.15 26.36
CA GLU A 96 2.78 39.77 25.25
C GLU A 96 3.92 38.91 25.81
N THR A 97 3.88 37.60 25.54
CA THR A 97 5.02 36.71 25.78
C THR A 97 5.66 36.39 24.43
N GLU A 98 6.88 36.86 24.23
CA GLU A 98 7.70 36.53 23.05
C GLU A 98 8.43 35.20 23.32
N ASP A 99 8.06 34.14 22.59
CA ASP A 99 8.89 32.94 22.56
C ASP A 99 10.09 33.24 21.65
N VAL A 100 11.24 33.47 22.28
CA VAL A 100 12.51 33.72 21.58
C VAL A 100 12.93 32.46 20.83
N ALA A 101 13.41 32.62 19.59
CA ALA A 101 13.92 31.51 18.78
C ALA A 101 14.99 30.72 19.53
N GLU A 102 14.82 29.39 19.65
CA GLU A 102 15.77 28.50 20.33
C GLU A 102 17.05 28.32 19.48
N PHE A 103 16.96 28.48 18.16
CA PHE A 103 18.10 28.30 17.24
C PHE A 103 18.23 29.45 16.23
N ASN A 104 19.44 30.00 16.11
CA ASN A 104 19.77 30.99 15.08
C ASN A 104 20.30 30.29 13.82
N TRP A 105 19.39 29.75 12.99
CA TRP A 105 19.73 29.08 11.73
C TRP A 105 19.40 29.96 10.52
N ASP A 106 20.35 30.13 9.62
CA ASP A 106 20.10 30.84 8.37
C ASP A 106 19.18 30.02 7.42
N THR A 107 18.54 30.71 6.47
CA THR A 107 17.61 30.08 5.52
C THR A 107 18.28 28.97 4.70
N LYS A 108 19.59 29.07 4.46
CA LYS A 108 20.35 28.03 3.74
C LYS A 108 20.48 26.76 4.58
N LEU A 109 20.80 26.85 5.87
CA LEU A 109 20.87 25.69 6.75
C LEU A 109 19.50 25.06 6.96
N GLN A 110 18.45 25.87 7.11
CA GLN A 110 17.06 25.39 7.16
C GLN A 110 16.70 24.55 5.92
N GLY A 111 17.00 25.09 4.72
CA GLY A 111 16.82 24.37 3.46
C GLY A 111 17.66 23.10 3.35
N LEU A 112 18.91 23.12 3.85
CA LEU A 112 19.77 21.94 3.89
C LEU A 112 19.22 20.85 4.81
N VAL A 113 18.73 21.22 5.99
CA VAL A 113 18.13 20.28 6.95
C VAL A 113 16.85 19.66 6.37
N LEU A 114 15.94 20.45 5.79
CA LEU A 114 14.76 19.91 5.10
C LEU A 114 15.14 19.03 3.90
N GLY A 115 16.11 19.48 3.10
CA GLY A 115 16.58 18.78 1.91
C GLY A 115 17.33 17.48 2.21
N SER A 116 18.02 17.40 3.36
CA SER A 116 18.85 16.26 3.75
C SER A 116 18.09 14.92 3.75
N PHE A 117 16.80 14.95 4.09
CA PHE A 117 15.90 13.81 4.01
C PHE A 117 15.84 13.20 2.59
N PHE A 118 15.80 14.03 1.55
CA PHE A 118 15.64 13.56 0.18
C PHE A 118 16.86 12.82 -0.36
N PHE A 119 18.07 13.15 0.12
CA PHE A 119 19.27 12.38 -0.23
C PHE A 119 19.12 10.92 0.20
N GLY A 120 18.71 10.68 1.46
CA GLY A 120 18.43 9.32 1.93
C GLY A 120 17.28 8.65 1.17
N TYR A 121 16.21 9.39 0.92
CA TYR A 121 15.03 8.89 0.23
C TYR A 121 15.30 8.41 -1.20
N ILE A 122 16.06 9.17 -1.99
CA ILE A 122 16.39 8.80 -3.37
C ILE A 122 17.31 7.59 -3.41
N THR A 123 18.30 7.52 -2.52
CA THR A 123 19.26 6.39 -2.51
C THR A 123 18.59 5.03 -2.31
N THR A 124 17.47 5.00 -1.56
CA THR A 124 16.79 3.74 -1.21
C THR A 124 15.60 3.44 -2.11
N GLN A 125 15.09 4.41 -2.88
CA GLN A 125 14.03 4.16 -3.88
C GLN A 125 14.46 3.19 -4.97
N ILE A 126 15.70 3.32 -5.49
CA ILE A 126 16.23 2.45 -6.54
C ILE A 126 16.34 0.99 -6.07
N PRO A 127 17.02 0.67 -4.95
CA PRO A 127 17.11 -0.70 -4.46
C PRO A 127 15.83 -1.18 -3.76
N GLY A 128 14.87 -0.30 -3.48
CA GLY A 128 13.70 -0.59 -2.67
C GLY A 128 12.83 -1.72 -3.21
N GLY A 129 12.78 -1.92 -4.52
CA GLY A 129 12.08 -3.05 -5.16
C GLY A 129 12.79 -4.39 -4.89
N PHE A 130 14.12 -4.42 -5.04
CA PHE A 130 14.92 -5.62 -4.74
C PHE A 130 14.82 -6.00 -3.26
N LEU A 131 14.88 -5.02 -2.36
CA LEU A 131 14.68 -5.24 -0.93
C LEU A 131 13.30 -5.85 -0.66
N ALA A 132 12.24 -5.30 -1.27
CA ALA A 132 10.87 -5.78 -1.11
C ALA A 132 10.70 -7.26 -1.52
N SER A 133 11.36 -7.67 -2.60
CA SER A 133 11.38 -9.07 -3.02
C SER A 133 12.14 -9.98 -2.05
N LYS A 134 13.27 -9.50 -1.48
CA LYS A 134 14.14 -10.30 -0.61
C LYS A 134 13.61 -10.45 0.83
N TYR A 135 13.19 -9.36 1.47
CA TYR A 135 12.79 -9.35 2.88
C TYR A 135 11.27 -9.41 3.09
N GLY A 136 10.49 -9.32 2.01
CA GLY A 136 9.03 -9.32 2.04
C GLY A 136 8.43 -7.95 2.32
N GLY A 137 7.32 -7.64 1.64
CA GLY A 137 6.66 -6.35 1.73
C GLY A 137 6.16 -5.98 3.12
N LYS A 138 5.67 -6.96 3.92
CA LYS A 138 5.20 -6.70 5.30
C LYS A 138 6.32 -6.13 6.17
N SER A 139 7.47 -6.79 6.16
CA SER A 139 8.58 -6.48 7.05
C SER A 139 9.20 -5.13 6.72
N LEU A 140 9.38 -4.84 5.43
CA LEU A 140 9.93 -3.56 4.99
C LEU A 140 8.96 -2.40 5.17
N PHE A 141 7.67 -2.58 4.90
CA PHE A 141 6.68 -1.52 5.07
C PHE A 141 6.55 -1.12 6.54
N GLY A 142 6.32 -2.10 7.43
CA GLY A 142 6.22 -1.85 8.86
C GLY A 142 7.55 -1.44 9.49
N GLY A 143 8.65 -2.07 9.09
CA GLY A 143 9.99 -1.78 9.61
C GLY A 143 10.50 -0.40 9.22
N GLY A 144 10.24 0.05 8.00
CA GLY A 144 10.59 1.39 7.54
C GLY A 144 9.86 2.48 8.32
N ILE A 145 8.56 2.32 8.56
CA ILE A 145 7.78 3.27 9.37
C ILE A 145 8.21 3.22 10.84
N LEU A 146 8.46 2.04 11.40
CA LEU A 146 8.95 1.88 12.77
C LEU A 146 10.30 2.59 12.97
N LEU A 147 11.25 2.33 12.07
CA LEU A 147 12.57 2.94 12.11
C LEU A 147 12.48 4.47 11.95
N ALA A 148 11.70 4.95 10.98
CA ALA A 148 11.47 6.39 10.82
C ALA A 148 10.87 7.01 12.09
N SER A 149 9.90 6.35 12.72
CA SER A 149 9.25 6.83 13.95
C SER A 149 10.23 6.96 15.12
N ILE A 150 11.12 5.97 15.30
CA ILE A 150 12.15 5.99 16.34
C ILE A 150 13.14 7.13 16.09
N LEU A 151 13.62 7.28 14.85
CA LEU A 151 14.53 8.37 14.46
C LEU A 151 13.88 9.75 14.66
N THR A 152 12.59 9.86 14.38
CA THR A 152 11.82 11.09 14.62
C THR A 152 11.75 11.42 16.11
N MET A 153 11.54 10.44 17.00
CA MET A 153 11.59 10.70 18.45
C MET A 153 12.97 11.13 18.94
N LEU A 154 14.04 10.72 18.27
CA LEU A 154 15.41 11.15 18.57
C LEU A 154 15.73 12.55 18.05
N THR A 155 14.92 13.08 17.11
CA THR A 155 15.15 14.39 16.49
C THR A 155 15.31 15.52 17.51
N PRO A 156 14.44 15.70 18.53
CA PRO A 156 14.59 16.81 19.46
C PRO A 156 15.89 16.77 20.28
N VAL A 157 16.35 15.57 20.63
CA VAL A 157 17.60 15.38 21.37
C VAL A 157 18.79 15.70 20.48
N ALA A 158 18.76 15.26 19.22
CA ALA A 158 19.81 15.54 18.25
C ALA A 158 19.91 17.03 17.90
N THR A 159 18.77 17.70 17.67
CA THR A 159 18.70 19.12 17.36
C THR A 159 19.38 19.97 18.42
N ARG A 160 19.15 19.69 19.71
CA ARG A 160 19.81 20.39 20.82
C ARG A 160 21.32 20.12 20.91
N ARG A 161 21.78 18.97 20.41
CA ARG A 161 23.20 18.60 20.48
C ARG A 161 24.01 19.26 19.37
N SER A 162 23.56 19.14 18.12
CA SER A 162 24.18 19.77 16.95
C SER A 162 23.31 19.60 15.72
N VAL A 163 23.36 20.58 14.82
CA VAL A 163 22.70 20.51 13.51
C VAL A 163 23.24 19.35 12.64
N SER A 164 24.52 18.98 12.78
CA SER A 164 25.09 17.84 12.06
C SER A 164 24.43 16.51 12.44
N TRP A 165 24.09 16.33 13.73
CA TRP A 165 23.36 15.15 14.20
C TRP A 165 21.93 15.12 13.66
N LEU A 166 21.28 16.28 13.57
CA LEU A 166 19.97 16.42 12.95
C LEU A 166 20.01 16.02 11.47
N ILE A 167 20.98 16.53 10.71
CA ILE A 167 21.15 16.18 9.28
C ILE A 167 21.37 14.67 9.11
N ALA A 168 22.20 14.05 9.95
CA ALA A 168 22.43 12.62 9.90
C ALA A 168 21.14 11.82 10.17
N LEU A 169 20.36 12.18 11.20
CA LEU A 169 19.07 11.56 11.46
C LEU A 169 18.09 11.73 10.31
N ARG A 170 18.04 12.91 9.68
CA ARG A 170 17.17 13.18 8.52
C ARG A 170 17.50 12.29 7.33
N ILE A 171 18.79 12.09 7.04
CA ILE A 171 19.22 11.17 5.98
C ILE A 171 18.76 9.74 6.32
N LEU A 172 18.93 9.29 7.57
CA LEU A 172 18.49 7.97 8.01
C LEU A 172 16.96 7.79 7.94
N GLU A 173 16.19 8.82 8.30
CA GLU A 173 14.72 8.84 8.12
C GLU A 173 14.35 8.70 6.64
N GLY A 174 15.06 9.42 5.76
CA GLY A 174 14.91 9.32 4.31
C GLY A 174 15.13 7.90 3.81
N ILE A 175 16.21 7.26 4.24
CA ILE A 175 16.54 5.86 3.90
C ILE A 175 15.41 4.93 4.36
N ALA A 176 14.96 5.06 5.61
CA ALA A 176 13.89 4.24 6.17
C ALA A 176 12.57 4.38 5.40
N GLN A 177 12.23 5.61 4.97
CA GLN A 177 11.00 5.87 4.23
C GLN A 177 11.09 5.55 2.73
N GLY A 178 12.29 5.47 2.15
CA GLY A 178 12.52 5.24 0.72
C GLY A 178 11.94 3.93 0.19
N VAL A 179 11.77 2.92 1.04
CA VAL A 179 11.22 1.60 0.68
C VAL A 179 9.69 1.50 0.80
N ILE A 180 9.01 2.52 1.33
CA ILE A 180 7.58 2.40 1.70
C ILE A 180 6.71 2.13 0.47
N TYR A 181 6.94 2.84 -0.64
CA TYR A 181 6.17 2.65 -1.87
C TYR A 181 6.39 1.26 -2.48
N SER A 182 7.65 0.84 -2.68
CA SER A 182 7.96 -0.48 -3.25
C SER A 182 7.42 -1.62 -2.38
N SER A 183 7.51 -1.47 -1.05
CA SER A 183 7.01 -2.46 -0.10
C SER A 183 5.48 -2.54 -0.13
N ASN A 184 4.78 -1.41 -0.24
CA ASN A 184 3.33 -1.40 -0.40
C ASN A 184 2.91 -2.12 -1.68
N HIS A 185 3.57 -1.83 -2.81
CA HIS A 185 3.31 -2.53 -4.06
C HIS A 185 3.54 -4.05 -3.93
N ALA A 186 4.58 -4.48 -3.21
CA ALA A 186 4.84 -5.89 -2.94
C ALA A 186 3.81 -6.55 -2.01
N VAL A 187 3.21 -5.81 -1.06
CA VAL A 187 2.09 -6.31 -0.26
C VAL A 187 0.84 -6.44 -1.12
N MET A 188 0.52 -5.40 -1.89
CA MET A 188 -0.68 -5.36 -2.73
C MET A 188 -0.63 -6.38 -3.88
N SER A 189 0.55 -6.69 -4.43
CA SER A 189 0.66 -7.72 -5.47
C SER A 189 0.24 -9.11 -4.98
N ARG A 190 0.37 -9.38 -3.68
CA ARG A 190 0.00 -10.66 -3.05
C ARG A 190 -1.41 -10.68 -2.48
N TRP A 191 -1.89 -9.53 -1.99
CA TRP A 191 -3.17 -9.42 -1.28
C TRP A 191 -4.33 -8.94 -2.15
N ALA A 192 -4.06 -8.26 -3.25
CA ALA A 192 -5.09 -7.69 -4.11
C ALA A 192 -5.37 -8.58 -5.34
N PRO A 193 -6.65 -8.88 -5.64
CA PRO A 193 -7.05 -9.41 -6.94
C PRO A 193 -6.63 -8.46 -8.06
N VAL A 194 -6.27 -9.00 -9.22
CA VAL A 194 -5.69 -8.27 -10.36
C VAL A 194 -6.59 -7.11 -10.82
N LEU A 195 -7.90 -7.36 -10.93
CA LEU A 195 -8.90 -6.36 -11.35
C LEU A 195 -9.11 -5.23 -10.32
N GLU A 196 -8.84 -5.49 -9.03
CA GLU A 196 -9.04 -4.53 -7.94
C GLU A 196 -7.73 -3.90 -7.46
N ARG A 197 -6.57 -4.40 -7.91
CA ARG A 197 -5.22 -4.03 -7.42
C ARG A 197 -4.97 -2.53 -7.48
N SER A 198 -5.27 -1.89 -8.62
CA SER A 198 -5.07 -0.44 -8.79
C SER A 198 -5.92 0.38 -7.81
N LYS A 199 -7.15 -0.06 -7.51
CA LYS A 199 -8.04 0.62 -6.54
C LYS A 199 -7.49 0.50 -5.12
N MET A 200 -7.01 -0.69 -4.75
CA MET A 200 -6.42 -0.92 -3.43
C MET A 200 -5.12 -0.13 -3.23
N VAL A 201 -4.25 -0.10 -4.25
CA VAL A 201 -3.04 0.74 -4.22
C VAL A 201 -3.41 2.22 -4.07
N ALA A 202 -4.34 2.74 -4.89
CA ALA A 202 -4.78 4.13 -4.80
C ALA A 202 -5.39 4.46 -3.42
N LEU A 203 -6.21 3.57 -2.86
CA LEU A 203 -6.76 3.74 -1.53
C LEU A 203 -5.66 3.77 -0.46
N SER A 204 -4.68 2.87 -0.53
CA SER A 204 -3.54 2.86 0.41
C SER A 204 -2.71 4.15 0.32
N THR A 205 -2.39 4.62 -0.88
CA THR A 205 -1.55 5.81 -1.08
C THR A 205 -2.28 7.10 -0.75
N SER A 206 -3.61 7.12 -0.81
CA SER A 206 -4.43 8.29 -0.42
C SER A 206 -4.15 8.77 1.01
N GLY A 207 -3.74 7.85 1.89
CA GLY A 207 -3.34 8.15 3.26
C GLY A 207 -2.22 9.18 3.37
N ALA A 208 -1.34 9.29 2.36
CA ALA A 208 -0.27 10.28 2.32
C ALA A 208 -0.79 11.73 2.34
N PHE A 209 -1.83 12.00 1.55
CA PHE A 209 -2.45 13.31 1.47
C PHE A 209 -3.20 13.63 2.76
N ILE A 210 -3.97 12.67 3.28
CA ILE A 210 -4.66 12.79 4.56
C ILE A 210 -3.66 13.09 5.69
N GLY A 211 -2.55 12.33 5.75
CA GLY A 211 -1.48 12.55 6.72
C GLY A 211 -0.93 13.96 6.68
N THR A 212 -0.63 14.46 5.49
CA THR A 212 -0.13 15.84 5.31
C THR A 212 -1.14 16.89 5.79
N LEU A 213 -2.41 16.74 5.38
CA LEU A 213 -3.50 17.67 5.73
C LEU A 213 -3.74 17.74 7.23
N PHE A 214 -3.68 16.60 7.93
CA PHE A 214 -3.86 16.56 9.39
C PHE A 214 -2.61 17.03 10.15
N THR A 215 -1.42 16.70 9.64
CA THR A 215 -0.17 16.98 10.34
C THR A 215 0.08 18.47 10.48
N MET A 216 -0.24 19.28 9.46
CA MET A 216 -0.02 20.73 9.50
C MET A 216 -0.74 21.43 10.67
N PRO A 217 -2.08 21.35 10.82
CA PRO A 217 -2.79 22.00 11.92
C PRO A 217 -2.47 21.36 13.28
N VAL A 218 -2.36 20.02 13.35
CA VAL A 218 -2.07 19.32 14.61
C VAL A 218 -0.68 19.71 15.13
N SER A 219 0.32 19.80 14.25
CA SER A 219 1.66 20.27 14.61
C SER A 219 1.60 21.69 15.16
N GLY A 220 0.88 22.61 14.50
CA GLY A 220 0.74 23.99 14.98
C GLY A 220 0.13 24.10 16.38
N ILE A 221 -0.92 23.31 16.65
CA ILE A 221 -1.55 23.24 17.98
C ILE A 221 -0.58 22.68 19.02
N LEU A 222 0.12 21.59 18.70
CA LEU A 222 1.11 20.96 19.58
C LEU A 222 2.27 21.91 19.92
N VAL A 223 2.80 22.62 18.92
CA VAL A 223 3.83 23.64 19.12
C VAL A 223 3.33 24.71 20.09
N LYS A 224 2.11 25.23 19.88
CA LYS A 224 1.57 26.30 20.72
C LYS A 224 1.43 25.89 22.19
N MET A 225 0.98 24.66 22.45
CA MET A 225 0.68 24.19 23.81
C MET A 225 1.88 23.57 24.53
N TYR A 226 2.70 22.78 23.83
CA TYR A 226 3.74 21.93 24.43
C TYR A 226 5.14 22.17 23.83
N GLY A 227 5.27 23.11 22.89
CA GLY A 227 6.53 23.40 22.20
C GLY A 227 6.83 22.48 21.02
N TRP A 228 7.85 22.83 20.25
CA TRP A 228 8.26 22.10 19.05
C TRP A 228 8.64 20.61 19.28
N PRO A 229 9.24 20.18 20.41
CA PRO A 229 9.59 18.77 20.60
C PRO A 229 8.36 17.85 20.64
N ALA A 230 7.22 18.36 21.11
CA ALA A 230 6.00 17.60 21.27
C ALA A 230 5.48 17.03 19.93
N VAL A 231 5.71 17.74 18.84
CA VAL A 231 5.33 17.30 17.49
C VAL A 231 6.03 15.99 17.12
N PHE A 232 7.34 15.91 17.40
CA PHE A 232 8.16 14.73 17.10
C PHE A 232 7.78 13.52 17.97
N TYR A 233 7.53 13.75 19.26
CA TYR A 233 7.12 12.68 20.16
C TYR A 233 5.72 12.16 19.83
N PHE A 234 4.76 13.05 19.53
CA PHE A 234 3.40 12.66 19.20
C PHE A 234 3.33 11.78 17.95
N PHE A 235 3.90 12.24 16.83
CA PHE A 235 3.87 11.47 15.58
C PHE A 235 4.79 10.25 15.63
N GLY A 236 5.91 10.32 16.35
CA GLY A 236 6.78 9.16 16.58
C GLY A 236 6.09 8.05 17.36
N ILE A 237 5.41 8.36 18.46
CA ILE A 237 4.65 7.37 19.24
C ILE A 237 3.51 6.79 18.40
N LEU A 238 2.77 7.63 17.68
CA LEU A 238 1.68 7.18 16.81
C LEU A 238 2.18 6.18 15.73
N GLY A 239 3.32 6.48 15.11
CA GLY A 239 3.95 5.59 14.12
C GLY A 239 4.47 4.27 14.71
N ILE A 240 5.01 4.29 15.93
CA ILE A 240 5.41 3.06 16.66
C ILE A 240 4.19 2.20 16.97
N LEU A 241 3.13 2.78 17.54
CA LEU A 241 1.89 2.06 17.88
C LEU A 241 1.27 1.43 16.63
N TRP A 242 1.19 2.19 15.54
CA TRP A 242 0.72 1.68 14.26
C TRP A 242 1.61 0.55 13.72
N SER A 243 2.93 0.66 13.86
CA SER A 243 3.86 -0.38 13.39
C SER A 243 3.70 -1.68 14.18
N CYS A 244 3.53 -1.60 15.50
CA CYS A 244 3.21 -2.76 16.33
C CYS A 244 1.90 -3.43 15.88
N LEU A 245 0.87 -2.64 15.60
CA LEU A 245 -0.40 -3.13 15.07
C LEU A 245 -0.23 -3.81 13.71
N TRP A 246 0.57 -3.22 12.81
CA TRP A 246 0.88 -3.77 11.50
C TRP A 246 1.55 -5.15 11.58
N PHE A 247 2.58 -5.28 12.44
CA PHE A 247 3.28 -6.55 12.62
C PHE A 247 2.39 -7.66 13.19
N PHE A 248 1.43 -7.28 14.04
CA PHE A 248 0.46 -8.21 14.63
C PHE A 248 -0.67 -8.62 13.66
N MET A 249 -1.20 -7.67 12.87
CA MET A 249 -2.40 -7.91 12.06
C MET A 249 -2.14 -8.39 10.63
N VAL A 250 -1.01 -8.03 10.02
CA VAL A 250 -0.75 -8.32 8.60
C VAL A 250 0.19 -9.52 8.44
N THR A 251 -0.04 -10.35 7.42
CA THR A 251 0.85 -11.46 7.05
C THR A 251 1.46 -11.23 5.66
N ASN A 252 2.59 -11.90 5.37
CA ASN A 252 3.29 -11.73 4.08
C ASN A 252 2.53 -12.34 2.90
N SER A 253 1.68 -13.33 3.19
CA SER A 253 0.81 -13.99 2.22
C SER A 253 -0.59 -14.16 2.80
N PRO A 254 -1.65 -14.06 1.99
CA PRO A 254 -3.01 -14.37 2.42
C PRO A 254 -3.15 -15.81 2.93
N ARG A 255 -2.33 -16.76 2.44
CA ARG A 255 -2.33 -18.18 2.90
C ARG A 255 -1.90 -18.35 4.36
N GLU A 256 -1.03 -17.47 4.84
CA GLU A 256 -0.53 -17.50 6.22
C GLU A 256 -1.50 -16.86 7.21
N HIS A 257 -2.56 -16.20 6.72
CA HIS A 257 -3.47 -15.45 7.56
C HIS A 257 -4.47 -16.38 8.27
N PRO A 258 -4.46 -16.47 9.62
CA PRO A 258 -5.20 -17.50 10.35
C PRO A 258 -6.73 -17.36 10.26
N LYS A 259 -7.23 -16.15 9.94
CA LYS A 259 -8.66 -15.81 9.91
C LYS A 259 -9.18 -15.45 8.51
N ILE A 260 -8.50 -15.86 7.44
CA ILE A 260 -8.98 -15.63 6.08
C ILE A 260 -10.07 -16.65 5.71
N SER A 261 -11.12 -16.22 5.02
CA SER A 261 -12.14 -17.13 4.50
C SER A 261 -11.59 -17.90 3.30
N ARG A 262 -11.92 -19.19 3.18
CA ARG A 262 -11.53 -20.03 2.02
C ARG A 262 -12.06 -19.45 0.71
N LYS A 263 -13.26 -18.84 0.73
CA LYS A 263 -13.84 -18.17 -0.44
C LYS A 263 -12.98 -16.98 -0.89
N GLU A 264 -12.50 -16.17 0.04
CA GLU A 264 -11.63 -15.02 -0.25
C GLU A 264 -10.25 -15.46 -0.74
N LEU A 265 -9.66 -16.47 -0.10
CA LEU A 265 -8.37 -17.01 -0.50
C LEU A 265 -8.41 -17.56 -1.93
N ASN A 266 -9.43 -18.38 -2.25
CA ASN A 266 -9.60 -18.96 -3.59
C ASN A 266 -9.81 -17.87 -4.66
N TYR A 267 -10.54 -16.80 -4.34
CA TYR A 267 -10.73 -15.67 -5.25
C TYR A 267 -9.42 -14.96 -5.58
N ILE A 268 -8.59 -14.67 -4.58
CA ILE A 268 -7.28 -14.04 -4.78
C ILE A 268 -6.38 -14.96 -5.62
N GLU A 269 -6.28 -16.25 -5.27
CA GLU A 269 -5.40 -17.18 -5.98
C GLU A 269 -5.80 -17.41 -7.44
N ARG A 270 -7.11 -17.55 -7.72
CA ARG A 270 -7.61 -17.68 -9.10
C ARG A 270 -7.27 -16.42 -9.91
N SER A 271 -7.44 -15.25 -9.32
CA SER A 271 -7.11 -13.99 -10.00
C SER A 271 -5.62 -13.87 -10.31
N LEU A 272 -4.74 -14.27 -9.39
CA LEU A 272 -3.29 -14.22 -9.61
C LEU A 272 -2.81 -15.25 -10.64
N LYS A 273 -3.42 -16.44 -10.69
CA LYS A 273 -3.11 -17.45 -11.72
C LYS A 273 -3.46 -16.97 -13.13
N GLY A 274 -4.62 -16.33 -13.30
CA GLY A 274 -5.03 -15.78 -14.60
C GLY A 274 -4.07 -14.71 -15.13
N GLU A 275 -3.44 -13.91 -14.25
CA GLU A 275 -2.39 -12.96 -14.64
C GLU A 275 -1.15 -13.69 -15.17
N SER A 276 -0.66 -14.72 -14.46
CA SER A 276 0.52 -15.48 -14.90
C SER A 276 0.33 -16.23 -16.22
N GLU A 277 -0.87 -16.73 -16.51
CA GLU A 277 -1.17 -17.41 -17.77
C GLU A 277 -1.23 -16.41 -18.95
N THR A 278 -1.72 -15.19 -18.69
CA THR A 278 -1.75 -14.13 -19.70
C THR A 278 -0.35 -13.66 -20.06
N GLU A 279 0.55 -13.52 -19.08
CA GLU A 279 1.95 -13.10 -19.31
C GLU A 279 2.80 -14.13 -20.07
N VAL A 280 2.50 -15.42 -19.94
CA VAL A 280 3.22 -16.50 -20.66
C VAL A 280 2.74 -16.66 -22.12
N GLY A 281 1.52 -16.18 -22.42
CA GLY A 281 0.92 -16.25 -23.76
C GLY A 281 1.25 -15.08 -24.69
N THR A 282 1.95 -14.06 -24.22
CA THR A 282 2.39 -12.86 -24.99
C THR A 282 3.88 -12.85 -25.22
#